data_AF-A0A3D2S8H6-F1
#
_entry.id   AF-A0A3D2S8H6-F1
#
_cell.length_a   1.000
_cell.length_b   1.000
_cell.length_c   1.000
_cell.angle_alpha   90.00
_cell.angle_beta   90.00
_cell.angle_gamma   90.00
#
_symmetry.space_group_name_H-M   'P 1'
#
loop_
_entity.id
_entity.type
_entity.pdbx_description
1 polymer ?
#
loop_
_entity_poly.entity_id
_entity_poly.type
_entity_poly.pdbx_seq_one_letter_code
_entity_poly.pdbx_strand_id
1 'polypeptide(L)'
;ITDFIMMVEGNSYMFVTGPNVVKTVTHEDVTFEELGGASTHATKSGVSHFTASNGVDCIQKIKKLLSYIPQNCEETAPVYPYNPGDESRPALATIMPDNPNQPYDIRDVIEQVADTDSFFEVHQDYAGN
;
A
#
# COMPACT_ATOMS: atom_id res chain seq x y z
N ILE A 1 11.40 15.20 -0.59
CA ILE A 1 10.17 15.06 0.22
C ILE A 1 9.03 14.99 -0.79
N THR A 2 8.32 13.88 -0.85
CA THR A 2 7.26 13.53 -1.82
C THR A 2 6.10 12.89 -1.07
N ASP A 3 4.90 12.87 -1.66
CA ASP A 3 3.70 12.37 -0.98
C ASP A 3 3.66 10.84 -0.88
N PHE A 4 4.09 10.13 -1.92
CA PHE A 4 4.14 8.67 -1.96
C PHE A 4 5.52 8.16 -2.31
N ILE A 5 5.84 6.99 -1.77
CA ILE A 5 7.08 6.24 -2.02
C ILE A 5 6.69 4.82 -2.39
N MET A 6 7.20 4.35 -3.53
CA MET A 6 7.01 3.00 -4.03
C MET A 6 8.37 2.37 -4.30
N MET A 7 8.57 1.16 -3.78
CA MET A 7 9.84 0.43 -3.88
C MET A 7 9.66 -0.87 -4.66
N VAL A 8 10.69 -1.26 -5.43
CA VAL A 8 10.74 -2.53 -6.16
C VAL A 8 11.50 -3.56 -5.33
N GLU A 9 10.87 -4.69 -5.06
CA GLU A 9 11.45 -5.79 -4.29
C GLU A 9 12.75 -6.31 -4.93
N GLY A 10 13.77 -6.55 -4.10
CA GLY A 10 15.06 -7.11 -4.51
C GLY A 10 15.93 -6.22 -5.41
N ASN A 11 15.46 -5.02 -5.78
CA ASN A 11 16.20 -4.11 -6.68
C ASN A 11 16.26 -2.66 -6.18
N SER A 12 15.65 -2.35 -5.04
CA SER A 12 15.66 -1.00 -4.47
C SER A 12 15.93 -1.03 -2.97
N TYR A 13 16.74 -0.05 -2.53
CA TYR A 13 17.18 0.09 -1.14
C TYR A 13 17.25 1.57 -0.76
N MET A 14 16.87 1.92 0.47
CA MET A 14 17.02 3.28 1.00
C MET A 14 17.60 3.27 2.42
N PHE A 15 18.57 4.14 2.69
CA PHE A 15 19.15 4.35 4.02
C PHE A 15 19.96 5.64 4.02
N VAL A 16 20.10 6.26 5.19
CA VAL A 16 20.98 7.44 5.37
C VAL A 16 22.45 7.03 5.35
N THR A 17 22.77 5.85 5.86
CA THR A 17 24.13 5.33 5.98
C THR A 17 24.15 3.85 5.63
N GLY A 18 25.07 3.45 4.74
CA GLY A 18 25.07 2.11 4.17
C GLY A 18 25.61 1.02 5.12
N PRO A 19 25.36 -0.26 4.79
CA PRO A 19 25.70 -1.40 5.66
C PRO A 19 27.17 -1.47 6.08
N ASN A 20 28.09 -1.11 5.19
CA ASN A 20 29.53 -1.13 5.48
C ASN A 20 29.92 -0.17 6.62
N VAL A 21 29.26 0.99 6.69
CA VAL A 21 29.49 1.97 7.76
C VAL A 21 28.84 1.50 9.06
N VAL A 22 27.64 0.92 8.99
CA VAL A 22 26.98 0.28 10.13
C VAL A 22 27.90 -0.78 10.74
N LYS A 23 28.42 -1.71 9.93
CA LYS A 23 29.38 -2.74 10.38
C LYS A 23 30.62 -2.16 11.07
N THR A 24 31.14 -1.06 10.55
CA THR A 24 32.37 -0.45 11.10
C THR A 24 32.12 0.28 12.42
N VAL A 25 30.92 0.84 12.62
CA VAL A 25 30.59 1.67 13.79
C VAL A 25 29.88 0.88 14.88
N THR A 26 28.92 0.03 14.53
CA THR A 26 28.11 -0.75 15.47
C THR A 26 28.56 -2.20 15.61
N HIS A 27 29.48 -2.66 14.76
CA HIS A 27 29.90 -4.07 14.67
C HIS A 27 28.76 -5.04 14.31
N GLU A 28 27.66 -4.53 13.74
CA GLU A 28 26.54 -5.34 13.27
C GLU A 28 26.71 -5.70 11.79
N ASP A 29 26.54 -6.98 11.47
CA ASP A 29 26.50 -7.48 10.10
C ASP A 29 25.05 -7.49 9.61
N VAL A 30 24.70 -6.53 8.77
CA VAL A 30 23.38 -6.39 8.15
C VAL A 30 23.50 -6.31 6.64
N THR A 31 22.61 -6.96 5.92
CA THR A 31 22.55 -6.88 4.46
C THR A 31 21.82 -5.61 3.99
N PHE A 32 21.94 -5.28 2.70
CA PHE A 32 21.18 -4.15 2.11
C PHE A 32 19.66 -4.35 2.23
N GLU A 33 19.17 -5.58 2.03
CA GLU A 33 17.75 -5.91 2.13
C GLU A 33 17.23 -5.76 3.57
N GLU A 34 17.99 -6.26 4.54
CA GLU A 34 17.63 -6.15 5.96
C GLU A 34 17.70 -4.71 6.47
N LEU A 35 18.67 -3.92 5.99
CA LEU A 35 18.87 -2.55 6.44
C LEU A 35 17.82 -1.58 5.85
N GLY A 36 17.45 -1.75 4.59
CA GLY A 36 16.65 -0.76 3.88
C GLY A 36 15.99 -1.27 2.60
N GLY A 37 15.73 -2.58 2.50
CA GLY A 37 14.98 -3.16 1.39
C GLY A 37 13.51 -2.73 1.38
N ALA A 38 12.83 -3.02 0.27
CA ALA A 38 11.43 -2.66 0.06
C ALA A 38 10.52 -3.22 1.17
N SER A 39 10.70 -4.49 1.56
CA SER A 39 9.90 -5.13 2.62
C SER A 39 10.15 -4.50 3.98
N THR A 40 11.40 -4.18 4.32
CA THR A 40 11.76 -3.51 5.58
C THR A 40 11.06 -2.16 5.70
N HIS A 41 11.03 -1.38 4.61
CA HIS A 41 10.36 -0.09 4.59
C HIS A 41 8.83 -0.15 4.53
N ALA A 42 8.27 -1.23 3.98
CA ALA A 42 6.82 -1.43 3.90
C ALA A 42 6.21 -2.04 5.16
N THR A 43 6.97 -2.81 5.95
CA THR A 43 6.43 -3.52 7.13
C THR A 43 6.89 -2.94 8.46
N LYS A 44 8.12 -2.40 8.54
CA LYS A 44 8.72 -1.96 9.81
C LYS A 44 8.81 -0.45 9.93
N SER A 45 9.39 0.22 8.94
CA SER A 45 9.65 1.67 9.07
C SER A 45 8.51 2.54 8.56
N GLY A 46 7.58 2.00 7.76
CA GLY A 46 6.51 2.75 7.10
C GLY A 46 7.02 3.83 6.13
N VAL A 47 8.24 3.68 5.59
CA VAL A 47 8.79 4.64 4.62
C VAL A 47 8.27 4.33 3.21
N SER A 48 8.07 3.06 2.88
CA SER A 48 7.48 2.66 1.60
C SER A 48 5.98 2.49 1.77
N HIS A 49 5.21 3.20 0.97
CA HIS A 49 3.74 3.13 0.99
C HIS A 49 3.24 1.93 0.18
N PHE A 50 4.02 1.53 -0.83
CA PHE A 50 3.72 0.42 -1.74
C PHE A 50 5.00 -0.35 -2.06
N THR A 51 4.88 -1.67 -2.23
CA THR A 51 5.91 -2.51 -2.83
C THR A 51 5.47 -2.96 -4.21
N ALA A 52 6.42 -3.21 -5.10
CA ALA A 52 6.18 -3.76 -6.43
C ALA A 52 7.14 -4.93 -6.67
N SER A 53 6.63 -5.99 -7.30
CA SER A 53 7.38 -7.20 -7.58
C SER A 53 8.52 -6.99 -8.59
N ASN A 54 8.35 -6.02 -9.50
CA ASN A 54 9.32 -5.65 -10.52
C ASN A 54 9.04 -4.24 -11.06
N GLY A 55 9.91 -3.74 -11.96
CA GLY A 55 9.78 -2.39 -12.52
C GLY A 55 8.52 -2.17 -13.37
N VAL A 56 8.01 -3.22 -14.05
CA VAL A 56 6.79 -3.11 -14.85
C VAL A 56 5.57 -2.96 -13.93
N ASP A 57 5.48 -3.80 -12.91
CA ASP A 57 4.45 -3.73 -11.85
C ASP A 57 4.46 -2.35 -11.17
N CYS A 58 5.64 -1.84 -10.82
CA CYS A 58 5.81 -0.51 -10.23
C CYS A 58 5.21 0.59 -11.12
N ILE A 59 5.51 0.60 -12.42
CA ILE A 59 4.95 1.59 -13.36
C ILE A 59 3.42 1.45 -13.46
N GLN A 60 2.87 0.23 -13.45
CA GLN A 60 1.42 0.02 -13.46
C GLN A 60 0.75 0.55 -12.19
N LYS A 61 1.34 0.29 -11.02
CA LYS A 61 0.85 0.82 -9.74
C LYS A 61 0.94 2.35 -9.69
N ILE A 62 2.00 2.96 -10.24
CA ILE A 62 2.10 4.43 -10.35
C ILE A 62 0.98 4.98 -11.25
N LYS A 63 0.73 4.35 -12.40
CA LYS A 63 -0.38 4.75 -13.28
C LYS A 63 -1.74 4.62 -12.58
N LYS A 64 -1.95 3.52 -11.83
CA LYS A 64 -3.15 3.31 -11.02
C LYS A 64 -3.27 4.39 -9.95
N LEU A 65 -2.21 4.73 -9.22
CA LEU A 65 -2.24 5.81 -8.22
C LEU A 65 -2.65 7.15 -8.86
N LEU A 66 -2.02 7.51 -9.97
CA LEU A 66 -2.30 8.77 -10.68
C LEU A 66 -3.71 8.83 -11.28
N SER A 67 -4.39 7.70 -11.50
CA SER A 67 -5.79 7.72 -11.95
C SER A 67 -6.76 8.18 -10.85
N TYR A 68 -6.37 8.12 -9.56
CA TYR A 68 -7.20 8.60 -8.46
C TYR A 68 -6.93 10.07 -8.08
N ILE A 69 -5.78 10.62 -8.45
CA ILE A 69 -5.29 11.90 -7.92
C ILE A 69 -5.51 13.04 -8.95
N PRO A 70 -6.02 14.21 -8.54
CA PRO A 70 -6.10 15.38 -9.42
C PRO A 70 -4.71 15.89 -9.83
N GLN A 71 -4.61 16.62 -10.93
CA GLN A 71 -3.29 17.10 -11.38
C GLN A 71 -2.67 18.17 -10.47
N ASN A 72 -3.50 18.86 -9.67
CA ASN A 72 -3.08 19.88 -8.72
C ASN A 72 -4.17 20.09 -7.65
N CYS A 73 -3.88 20.94 -6.66
CA CYS A 73 -4.76 21.22 -5.52
C CYS A 73 -5.99 22.10 -5.84
N GLU A 74 -6.07 22.69 -7.04
CA GLU A 74 -7.22 23.49 -7.49
C GLU A 74 -8.21 22.68 -8.32
N GLU A 75 -7.79 21.51 -8.82
CA GLU A 75 -8.60 20.61 -9.63
C GLU A 75 -9.35 19.56 -8.79
N THR A 76 -10.44 19.05 -9.37
CA THR A 76 -11.20 17.94 -8.81
C THR A 76 -10.63 16.60 -9.28
N ALA A 77 -10.82 15.55 -8.49
CA ALA A 77 -10.37 14.21 -8.86
C ALA A 77 -11.01 13.75 -10.18
N PRO A 78 -10.31 12.92 -10.98
CA PRO A 78 -10.86 12.37 -12.21
C PRO A 78 -12.19 11.65 -11.98
N VAL A 79 -13.19 11.93 -12.84
CA VAL A 79 -14.50 11.27 -12.81
C VAL A 79 -14.58 10.24 -13.92
N TYR A 80 -14.93 9.02 -13.57
CA TYR A 80 -15.07 7.91 -14.52
C TYR A 80 -16.54 7.60 -14.79
N PRO A 81 -16.90 7.18 -16.02
CA PRO A 81 -18.26 6.73 -16.31
C PRO A 81 -18.65 5.56 -15.39
N TYR A 82 -19.78 5.70 -14.74
CA TYR A 82 -20.36 4.68 -13.89
C TYR A 82 -21.78 4.40 -14.35
N ASN A 83 -22.09 3.12 -14.55
CA ASN A 83 -23.42 2.67 -14.93
C ASN A 83 -24.08 2.09 -13.68
N PRO A 84 -24.99 2.83 -13.01
CA PRO A 84 -25.64 2.34 -11.81
C PRO A 84 -26.42 1.06 -12.11
N GLY A 85 -26.15 0.01 -11.33
CA GLY A 85 -26.79 -1.29 -11.46
C GLY A 85 -27.69 -1.58 -10.27
N ASP A 86 -27.73 -2.85 -9.87
CA ASP A 86 -28.27 -3.24 -8.57
C ASP A 86 -27.20 -2.98 -7.49
N GLU A 87 -27.45 -1.94 -6.69
CA GLU A 87 -26.58 -1.56 -5.57
C GLU A 87 -26.89 -2.31 -4.27
N SER A 88 -27.73 -3.35 -4.33
CA SER A 88 -27.94 -4.26 -3.21
C SER A 88 -26.64 -4.95 -2.81
N ARG A 89 -26.38 -5.01 -1.50
CA ARG A 89 -25.22 -5.71 -0.91
C ARG A 89 -25.66 -6.70 0.16
N PRO A 90 -26.27 -7.85 -0.21
CA PRO A 90 -26.74 -8.84 0.76
C PRO A 90 -25.63 -9.39 1.66
N ALA A 91 -24.39 -9.44 1.15
CA ALA A 91 -23.22 -9.91 1.92
C ALA A 91 -22.97 -9.07 3.18
N LEU A 92 -23.25 -7.76 3.15
CA LEU A 92 -23.09 -6.88 4.31
C LEU A 92 -24.09 -7.20 5.43
N ALA A 93 -25.22 -7.84 5.13
CA ALA A 93 -26.20 -8.24 6.15
C ALA A 93 -25.70 -9.40 7.02
N THR A 94 -24.71 -10.16 6.55
CA THR A 94 -24.19 -11.36 7.21
C THR A 94 -22.70 -11.27 7.58
N ILE A 95 -22.07 -10.11 7.35
CA ILE A 95 -20.62 -9.94 7.55
C ILE A 95 -20.22 -9.89 9.03
N MET A 96 -21.12 -9.41 9.89
CA MET A 96 -20.86 -9.28 11.31
C MET A 96 -21.08 -10.64 12.01
N PRO A 97 -20.06 -11.17 12.72
CA PRO A 97 -20.23 -12.41 13.48
C PRO A 97 -21.23 -12.24 14.63
N ASP A 98 -22.00 -13.30 14.94
CA ASP A 98 -22.91 -13.31 16.08
C ASP A 98 -22.16 -13.19 17.43
N ASN A 99 -20.92 -13.68 17.49
CA ASN A 99 -20.07 -13.59 18.66
C ASN A 99 -19.37 -12.23 18.71
N PRO A 100 -19.60 -11.39 19.75
CA PRO A 100 -19.00 -10.06 19.85
C PRO A 100 -17.47 -10.06 19.99
N ASN A 101 -16.86 -11.20 20.34
CA ASN A 101 -15.40 -11.33 20.45
C ASN A 101 -14.74 -11.85 19.16
N GLN A 102 -15.52 -12.18 18.13
CA GLN A 102 -14.99 -12.65 16.87
C GLN A 102 -14.76 -11.47 15.92
N PRO A 103 -13.52 -11.25 15.42
CA PRO A 103 -13.26 -10.20 14.45
C PRO A 103 -13.80 -10.59 13.06
N TYR A 104 -13.94 -9.58 12.20
CA TYR A 104 -14.18 -9.72 10.77
C TYR A 104 -13.17 -8.83 10.02
N ASP A 105 -12.96 -9.06 8.71
CA ASP A 105 -12.08 -8.22 7.91
C ASP A 105 -12.84 -6.98 7.42
N ILE A 106 -12.34 -5.79 7.76
CA ILE A 106 -12.93 -4.54 7.28
C ILE A 106 -12.73 -4.35 5.77
N ARG A 107 -11.71 -5.00 5.18
CA ARG A 107 -11.47 -4.97 3.73
C ARG A 107 -12.64 -5.59 2.97
N ASP A 108 -13.25 -6.65 3.51
CA ASP A 108 -14.45 -7.25 2.93
C ASP A 108 -15.60 -6.23 2.85
N VAL A 109 -15.76 -5.37 3.86
CA VAL A 109 -16.77 -4.30 3.84
C VAL A 109 -16.42 -3.25 2.77
N ILE A 110 -15.15 -2.84 2.71
CA ILE A 110 -14.68 -1.84 1.74
C ILE A 110 -14.90 -2.34 0.31
N GLU A 111 -14.59 -3.60 0.02
CA GLU A 111 -14.80 -4.21 -1.30
C GLU A 111 -16.27 -4.27 -1.72
N GLN A 112 -17.21 -4.38 -0.77
CA GLN A 112 -18.64 -4.32 -1.06
C GLN A 112 -19.13 -2.90 -1.33
N VAL A 113 -18.48 -1.88 -0.77
CA VAL A 113 -18.93 -0.48 -0.87
C VAL A 113 -18.25 0.27 -2.01
N ALA A 114 -16.97 0.01 -2.25
CA ALA A 114 -16.21 0.62 -3.32
C ALA A 114 -16.62 0.07 -4.69
N ASP A 115 -16.33 0.83 -5.75
CA ASP A 115 -16.49 0.34 -7.12
C ASP A 115 -15.58 -0.88 -7.34
N THR A 116 -16.01 -1.82 -8.18
CA THR A 116 -15.28 -3.07 -8.44
C THR A 116 -13.83 -2.79 -8.87
N ASP A 117 -12.88 -3.50 -8.25
CA ASP A 117 -11.43 -3.40 -8.50
C ASP A 117 -10.81 -1.99 -8.28
N SER A 118 -11.55 -1.08 -7.64
CA SER A 118 -11.13 0.32 -7.44
C SER A 118 -10.40 0.60 -6.14
N PHE A 119 -10.47 -0.30 -5.16
CA PHE A 119 -9.73 -0.10 -3.92
C PHE A 119 -8.22 -0.23 -4.16
N PHE A 120 -7.45 0.78 -3.72
CA PHE A 120 -6.00 0.80 -3.83
C PHE A 120 -5.40 1.18 -2.47
N GLU A 121 -5.06 0.16 -1.69
CA GLU A 121 -4.66 0.29 -0.30
C GLU A 121 -3.25 0.90 -0.17
N VAL A 122 -3.16 2.04 0.51
CA VAL A 122 -1.89 2.67 0.90
C VAL A 122 -1.42 2.00 2.19
N HIS A 123 -0.13 1.66 2.29
CA HIS A 123 0.43 1.03 3.49
C HIS A 123 -0.22 -0.30 3.87
N GLN A 124 -0.62 -1.11 2.88
CA GLN A 124 -1.23 -2.42 3.10
C GLN A 124 -0.45 -3.30 4.10
N ASP A 125 0.89 -3.24 4.06
CA ASP A 125 1.78 -4.06 4.88
C ASP A 125 2.26 -3.37 6.18
N TYR A 126 1.83 -2.13 6.45
CA TYR A 126 2.24 -1.34 7.61
C TYR A 126 1.06 -0.99 8.50
N ALA A 127 1.18 -1.22 9.81
CA ALA A 127 0.15 -0.88 10.80
C ALA A 127 -1.26 -1.42 10.46
N GLY A 128 -1.35 -2.72 10.12
CA GLY A 128 -2.61 -3.39 9.72
C GLY A 128 -3.54 -3.78 10.88
N ASN A 129 -3.64 -2.93 11.91
CA ASN A 129 -4.50 -3.16 13.09
C ASN A 129 -5.96 -2.76 12.87
#